data_AF-A0A7W7FXZ4-F1
#
_entry.id   AF-A0A7W7FXZ4-F1
#
_cell.length_a   1.000
_cell.length_b   1.000
_cell.length_c   1.000
_cell.angle_alpha   90.00
_cell.angle_beta   90.00
_cell.angle_gamma   90.00
#
_symmetry.space_group_name_H-M   'P 1'
#
loop_
_entity.id
_entity.type
_entity.pdbx_description
1 polymer ?
#
loop_
_entity_poly.entity_id
_entity_poly.type
_entity_poly.pdbx_seq_one_letter_code
_entity_poly.pdbx_strand_id
1 'polypeptide(L)'
;MGEALRRGATLRTALRIGLVEAAPRPAISGEWWPVWWALGEFGWLDDALLDSLDRCQGPGSRVPSLRLVRRLYRIGWLVRDRPPGRPARPVRVTPQGLEVIGEIPAGAPAWTVSNSEVARRALAAVLPVRGWAEVPSLCRLVAEAAACWNRLVRDADVRAAVQEWRNAGWLTDGAPVPGRWLLNPLGRRSARSIANATGTAPPRRPRQQDEEHDRLLTNTVRRLLAVRPGLVGVVRIARRCPVAGLGGPGWIVPDAAVGFRCEDGDRVLVIEAERHGRYDGLVRHIRQLRQLAEFCPAETMQVAVVCSRRTPGRLAALSDALAEPGIPYRFQAVVTTPVLLPRQLLDWGIDGDAVPIPPPW
;
A
#
# COMPACT_ATOMS: atom_id res chain seq x y z
N MET A 1 29.52 -3.64 5.98
CA MET A 1 29.60 -3.31 4.52
C MET A 1 28.44 -3.82 3.66
N GLY A 2 27.70 -4.87 4.02
CA GLY A 2 26.69 -5.48 3.12
C GLY A 2 25.38 -4.72 2.91
N GLU A 3 24.97 -3.81 3.81
CA GLU A 3 23.67 -3.13 3.71
C GLU A 3 23.71 -1.91 2.76
N ALA A 4 24.79 -1.13 2.77
CA ALA A 4 24.98 0.01 1.87
C ALA A 4 25.06 -0.41 0.40
N LEU A 5 25.77 -1.51 0.11
CA LEU A 5 25.86 -2.09 -1.23
C LEU A 5 24.50 -2.59 -1.75
N ARG A 6 23.66 -3.17 -0.87
CA ARG A 6 22.29 -3.60 -1.19
C ARG A 6 21.36 -2.42 -1.45
N ARG A 7 21.45 -1.34 -0.65
CA ARG A 7 20.67 -0.10 -0.88
C ARG A 7 21.05 0.54 -2.23
N GLY A 8 22.34 0.61 -2.55
CA GLY A 8 22.82 1.12 -3.84
C GLY A 8 22.33 0.31 -5.04
N ALA A 9 22.38 -1.02 -4.97
CA ALA A 9 21.88 -1.89 -6.04
C ALA A 9 20.37 -1.68 -6.32
N THR A 10 19.61 -1.45 -5.25
CA THR A 10 18.17 -1.30 -5.34
C THR A 10 17.76 0.04 -5.95
N LEU A 11 18.44 1.13 -5.57
CA LEU A 11 18.27 2.45 -6.19
C LEU A 11 18.71 2.46 -7.67
N ARG A 12 19.84 1.81 -8.00
CA ARG A 12 20.28 1.63 -9.40
C ARG A 12 19.24 0.90 -10.25
N THR A 13 18.57 -0.10 -9.68
CA THR A 13 17.48 -0.80 -10.38
C THR A 13 16.29 0.12 -10.62
N ALA A 14 15.93 0.98 -9.65
CA ALA A 14 14.88 1.98 -9.80
C ALA A 14 15.20 3.01 -10.91
N LEU A 15 16.44 3.50 -10.94
CA LEU A 15 16.96 4.37 -12.00
C LEU A 15 16.90 3.67 -13.37
N ARG A 16 17.34 2.40 -13.45
CA ARG A 16 17.31 1.59 -14.68
C ARG A 16 15.90 1.44 -15.26
N ILE A 17 14.87 1.35 -14.40
CA ILE A 17 13.48 1.22 -14.85
C ILE A 17 12.77 2.56 -15.06
N GLY A 18 13.48 3.68 -14.91
CA GLY A 18 12.96 5.03 -15.11
C GLY A 18 12.05 5.52 -14.00
N LEU A 19 12.02 4.84 -12.84
CA LEU A 19 11.20 5.28 -11.69
C LEU A 19 11.76 6.55 -11.04
N VAL A 20 13.07 6.78 -11.17
CA VAL A 20 13.79 7.89 -10.57
C VAL A 20 14.56 8.64 -11.67
N GLU A 21 14.53 9.97 -11.63
CA GLU A 21 15.33 10.86 -12.49
C GLU A 21 16.73 11.06 -11.90
N ALA A 22 17.74 11.05 -12.76
CA ALA A 22 19.14 11.21 -12.39
C ALA A 22 19.49 12.70 -12.16
N ALA A 23 19.00 13.26 -11.06
CA ALA A 23 19.31 14.61 -10.61
C ALA A 23 20.29 14.60 -9.41
N PRO A 24 20.94 15.74 -9.08
CA PRO A 24 21.88 15.84 -7.93
C PRO A 24 21.29 15.35 -6.61
N ARG A 25 19.96 15.42 -6.48
CA ARG A 25 19.17 14.61 -5.56
C ARG A 25 18.17 13.81 -6.39
N PRO A 26 18.13 12.47 -6.28
CA PRO A 26 17.19 11.67 -7.05
C PRO A 26 15.76 12.11 -6.74
N ALA A 27 14.95 12.26 -7.78
CA ALA A 27 13.52 12.54 -7.68
C ALA A 27 12.74 11.43 -8.39
N ILE A 28 11.52 11.15 -7.95
CA ILE A 28 10.66 10.19 -8.65
C ILE A 28 10.23 10.83 -9.95
N SER A 29 10.41 10.13 -11.07
CA SER A 29 10.01 10.66 -12.36
C SER A 29 8.52 10.99 -12.38
N GLY A 30 8.16 12.13 -12.96
CA GLY A 30 6.77 12.62 -12.96
C GLY A 30 5.75 11.59 -13.46
N GLU A 31 6.12 10.80 -14.47
CA GLU A 31 5.28 9.73 -15.05
C GLU A 31 4.92 8.66 -14.01
N TRP A 32 5.81 8.39 -13.05
CA TRP A 32 5.61 7.37 -12.02
C TRP A 32 4.93 7.90 -10.76
N TRP A 33 4.80 9.21 -10.62
CA TRP A 33 4.30 9.82 -9.39
C TRP A 33 2.92 9.30 -8.97
N PRO A 34 1.92 9.14 -9.87
CA PRO A 34 0.61 8.65 -9.47
C PRO A 34 0.61 7.18 -9.05
N VAL A 35 1.40 6.33 -9.73
CA VAL A 35 1.59 4.92 -9.35
C VAL A 35 2.28 4.82 -8.00
N TRP A 36 3.32 5.63 -7.78
CA TRP A 36 4.04 5.71 -6.52
C TRP A 36 3.15 6.18 -5.37
N TRP A 37 2.41 7.27 -5.58
CA TRP A 37 1.46 7.81 -4.62
C TRP A 37 0.40 6.78 -4.25
N ALA A 38 -0.20 6.09 -5.22
CA ALA A 38 -1.25 5.12 -4.94
C ALA A 38 -0.72 3.88 -4.18
N LEU A 39 0.48 3.38 -4.51
CA LEU A 39 1.17 2.38 -3.66
C LEU A 39 1.51 2.95 -2.27
N GLY A 40 1.85 4.23 -2.21
CA GLY A 40 2.00 5.06 -1.01
C GLY A 40 0.79 4.97 -0.09
N GLU A 41 -0.38 5.33 -0.59
CA GLU A 41 -1.58 5.54 0.21
C GLU A 41 -2.41 4.27 0.41
N PHE A 42 -2.59 3.45 -0.62
CA PHE A 42 -3.39 2.22 -0.54
C PHE A 42 -2.55 0.98 -0.19
N GLY A 43 -1.25 1.00 -0.50
CA GLY A 43 -0.40 -0.20 -0.42
C GLY A 43 -0.64 -1.22 -1.53
N TRP A 44 -1.61 -0.97 -2.42
CA TRP A 44 -2.02 -1.82 -3.53
C TRP A 44 -2.60 -1.00 -4.69
N LEU A 45 -2.72 -1.62 -5.86
CA LEU A 45 -3.33 -1.02 -7.07
C LEU A 45 -4.31 -2.03 -7.69
N ASP A 46 -5.28 -1.57 -8.47
CA ASP A 46 -6.07 -2.41 -9.40
C ASP A 46 -6.16 -1.72 -10.79
N ASP A 47 -6.60 -2.45 -11.83
CA ASP A 47 -6.73 -1.90 -13.19
C ASP A 47 -7.64 -0.66 -13.19
N ALA A 48 -8.70 -0.68 -12.38
CA ALA A 48 -9.70 0.36 -12.38
C ALA A 48 -9.22 1.68 -11.73
N LEU A 49 -8.39 1.59 -10.69
CA LEU A 49 -7.67 2.70 -10.10
C LEU A 49 -6.60 3.22 -11.06
N LEU A 50 -5.84 2.33 -11.73
CA LEU A 50 -4.85 2.72 -12.75
C LEU A 50 -5.49 3.50 -13.89
N ASP A 51 -6.62 3.05 -14.42
CA ASP A 51 -7.39 3.78 -15.44
C ASP A 51 -7.83 5.16 -14.94
N SER A 52 -8.14 5.28 -13.65
CA SER A 52 -8.53 6.56 -13.05
C SER A 52 -7.34 7.50 -12.92
N LEU A 53 -6.16 6.98 -12.58
CA LEU A 53 -4.91 7.74 -12.53
C LEU A 53 -4.46 8.19 -13.92
N ASP A 54 -4.59 7.34 -14.93
CA ASP A 54 -4.24 7.68 -16.32
C ASP A 54 -5.09 8.83 -16.85
N ARG A 55 -6.38 8.87 -16.49
CA ARG A 55 -7.26 10.01 -16.79
C ARG A 55 -6.85 11.30 -16.09
N CYS A 56 -6.16 11.22 -14.96
CA CYS A 56 -5.74 12.40 -14.18
C CYS A 56 -4.42 13.02 -14.66
N GLN A 57 -3.62 12.32 -15.46
CA GLN A 57 -2.23 12.71 -15.75
C GLN A 57 -2.05 13.84 -16.79
N GLY A 58 -3.13 14.41 -17.32
CA GLY A 58 -3.07 15.50 -18.30
C GLY A 58 -2.42 15.09 -19.64
N PRO A 59 -2.47 15.95 -20.67
CA PRO A 59 -2.00 15.64 -22.03
C PRO A 59 -0.47 15.47 -22.17
N GLY A 60 0.31 15.53 -21.09
CA GLY A 60 1.78 15.44 -21.09
C GLY A 60 2.36 14.09 -20.67
N SER A 61 1.58 13.21 -20.02
CA SER A 61 2.09 11.89 -19.64
C SER A 61 2.11 10.96 -20.84
N ARG A 62 3.31 10.57 -21.27
CA ARG A 62 3.51 9.75 -22.47
C ARG A 62 3.29 8.26 -22.20
N VAL A 63 3.21 7.83 -20.93
CA VAL A 63 3.22 6.41 -20.56
C VAL A 63 2.07 6.08 -19.59
N PRO A 64 1.10 5.25 -20.02
CA PRO A 64 0.04 4.77 -19.14
C PRO A 64 0.58 4.06 -17.88
N SER A 65 -0.01 4.34 -16.73
CA SER A 65 0.30 3.76 -15.41
C SER A 65 0.27 2.24 -15.46
N LEU A 66 -0.62 1.65 -16.27
CA LEU A 66 -0.64 0.20 -16.48
C LEU A 66 0.65 -0.34 -17.11
N ARG A 67 1.28 0.40 -18.05
CA ARG A 67 2.57 0.02 -18.64
C ARG A 67 3.69 0.11 -17.61
N LEU A 68 3.67 1.16 -16.78
CA LEU A 68 4.61 1.36 -15.68
C LEU A 68 4.52 0.20 -14.67
N VAL A 69 3.31 -0.14 -14.22
CA VAL A 69 3.04 -1.29 -13.33
C VAL A 69 3.47 -2.61 -13.96
N ARG A 70 3.23 -2.82 -15.26
CA ARG A 70 3.70 -4.03 -15.96
C ARG A 70 5.22 -4.13 -15.98
N ARG A 71 5.96 -3.01 -16.06
CA ARG A 71 7.44 -3.00 -15.95
C ARG A 71 7.88 -3.49 -14.57
N LEU A 72 7.23 -3.02 -13.50
CA LEU A 72 7.48 -3.48 -12.13
C LEU A 72 7.11 -4.96 -11.92
N TYR A 73 6.07 -5.44 -12.57
CA TYR A 73 5.70 -6.86 -12.56
C TYR A 73 6.76 -7.73 -13.27
N ARG A 74 7.23 -7.31 -14.46
CA ARG A 74 8.24 -8.05 -15.24
C ARG A 74 9.57 -8.21 -14.50
N ILE A 75 10.01 -7.19 -13.77
CA ILE A 75 11.24 -7.27 -12.93
C ILE A 75 11.00 -7.96 -11.58
N GLY A 76 9.77 -8.43 -11.33
CA GLY A 76 9.41 -9.11 -10.10
C GLY A 76 9.44 -8.20 -8.88
N TRP A 77 8.93 -6.97 -8.95
CA TRP A 77 8.69 -6.11 -7.78
C TRP A 77 7.22 -6.09 -7.37
N LEU A 78 6.31 -6.26 -8.34
CA LEU A 78 4.88 -6.42 -8.12
C LEU A 78 4.43 -7.86 -8.42
N VAL A 79 3.37 -8.30 -7.74
CA VAL A 79 2.63 -9.53 -8.06
C VAL A 79 1.16 -9.18 -8.28
N ARG A 80 0.49 -9.86 -9.21
CA ARG A 80 -0.98 -9.80 -9.36
C ARG A 80 -1.61 -10.86 -8.46
N ASP A 81 -2.63 -10.45 -7.75
CA ASP A 81 -3.43 -11.28 -6.89
C ASP A 81 -4.67 -11.80 -7.63
N ARG A 82 -4.90 -13.11 -7.60
CA ARG A 82 -6.12 -13.77 -8.08
C ARG A 82 -6.28 -15.07 -7.30
N PRO A 83 -7.40 -15.33 -6.63
CA PRO A 83 -7.72 -16.67 -6.14
C PRO A 83 -8.48 -17.48 -7.20
N PRO A 84 -8.31 -18.81 -7.23
CA PRO A 84 -9.41 -19.70 -7.55
C PRO A 84 -9.62 -20.75 -6.45
N GLY A 85 -10.88 -21.13 -6.21
CA GLY A 85 -11.30 -22.08 -5.16
C GLY A 85 -10.72 -23.49 -5.29
N ARG A 86 -9.52 -23.71 -4.74
CA ARG A 86 -8.93 -25.04 -4.47
C ARG A 86 -8.18 -25.06 -3.12
N PRO A 87 -8.04 -26.24 -2.48
CA PRO A 87 -7.43 -26.38 -1.16
C PRO A 87 -5.87 -26.31 -1.23
N ALA A 88 -5.23 -26.36 -0.06
CA ALA A 88 -3.90 -25.80 0.29
C ALA A 88 -2.64 -26.07 -0.62
N ARG A 89 -1.82 -24.99 -0.76
CA ARG A 89 -0.35 -24.80 -1.13
C ARG A 89 0.07 -25.02 -2.61
N PRO A 90 1.12 -24.35 -3.21
CA PRO A 90 2.53 -24.10 -2.75
C PRO A 90 3.26 -22.75 -3.15
N VAL A 91 4.56 -22.61 -2.78
CA VAL A 91 5.55 -21.47 -2.87
C VAL A 91 5.91 -21.03 -4.32
N ARG A 92 6.24 -19.77 -4.67
CA ARG A 92 6.61 -19.31 -6.05
C ARG A 92 7.97 -18.54 -6.18
N VAL A 93 8.76 -18.83 -7.23
CA VAL A 93 9.97 -18.14 -7.74
C VAL A 93 9.65 -16.90 -8.53
N THR A 94 10.50 -15.89 -8.36
CA THR A 94 10.46 -14.64 -9.12
C THR A 94 11.57 -14.60 -10.18
N PRO A 95 11.45 -13.73 -11.20
CA PRO A 95 12.50 -13.50 -12.22
C PRO A 95 13.90 -13.16 -11.69
N GLN A 96 14.03 -12.77 -10.42
CA GLN A 96 15.34 -12.60 -9.77
C GLN A 96 16.04 -13.90 -9.39
N GLY A 97 15.29 -14.99 -9.27
CA GLY A 97 15.87 -16.31 -9.19
C GLY A 97 16.60 -16.71 -10.47
N LEU A 98 16.24 -16.14 -11.62
CA LEU A 98 16.91 -16.40 -12.90
C LEU A 98 18.26 -15.66 -13.04
N GLU A 99 18.44 -14.50 -12.39
CA GLU A 99 19.73 -13.77 -12.39
C GLU A 99 20.81 -14.46 -11.53
N VAL A 100 20.43 -15.23 -10.49
CA VAL A 100 21.37 -15.88 -9.56
C VAL A 100 21.91 -17.22 -10.10
N ILE A 101 21.20 -17.84 -11.05
CA ILE A 101 21.57 -19.14 -11.63
C ILE A 101 22.77 -19.04 -12.59
N GLY A 102 23.10 -17.84 -13.08
CA GLY A 102 24.31 -17.58 -13.84
C GLY A 102 25.63 -17.73 -13.06
N GLU A 103 25.58 -17.91 -11.73
CA GLU A 103 26.77 -17.94 -10.85
C GLU A 103 26.94 -19.29 -10.09
N ILE A 104 26.21 -20.35 -10.47
CA ILE A 104 26.15 -21.59 -9.68
C ILE A 104 27.41 -22.48 -9.66
N PRO A 105 28.48 -22.29 -10.46
CA PRO A 105 29.75 -22.94 -10.15
C PRO A 105 30.46 -22.36 -8.90
N ALA A 106 30.11 -21.14 -8.45
CA ALA A 106 30.88 -20.42 -7.41
C ALA A 106 30.39 -20.62 -5.96
N GLY A 107 29.32 -21.38 -5.73
CA GLY A 107 28.57 -21.40 -4.45
C GLY A 107 28.72 -22.64 -3.56
N ALA A 108 29.57 -23.62 -3.92
CA ALA A 108 29.71 -24.85 -3.13
C ALA A 108 30.16 -24.53 -1.68
N PRO A 109 29.45 -25.01 -0.64
CA PRO A 109 29.90 -24.80 0.73
C PRO A 109 31.24 -25.47 1.00
N ALA A 110 32.05 -24.90 1.88
CA ALA A 110 33.27 -25.56 2.36
C ALA A 110 32.94 -26.96 2.91
N TRP A 111 33.81 -27.93 2.67
CA TRP A 111 33.53 -29.33 3.01
C TRP A 111 33.30 -29.57 4.52
N THR A 112 33.70 -28.63 5.37
CA THR A 112 33.59 -28.69 6.83
C THR A 112 32.23 -28.26 7.40
N VAL A 113 31.32 -27.71 6.59
CA VAL A 113 30.03 -27.21 7.11
C VAL A 113 29.03 -28.34 7.39
N SER A 114 28.11 -28.11 8.33
CA SER A 114 27.09 -29.08 8.73
C SER A 114 26.06 -29.35 7.62
N ASN A 115 25.42 -30.51 7.66
CA ASN A 115 24.38 -30.90 6.69
C ASN A 115 23.20 -29.93 6.68
N SER A 116 22.85 -29.32 7.82
CA SER A 116 21.80 -28.30 7.90
C SER A 116 22.19 -27.00 7.17
N GLU A 117 23.47 -26.62 7.18
CA GLU A 117 23.97 -25.49 6.39
C GLU A 117 24.03 -25.82 4.90
N VAL A 118 24.45 -27.03 4.53
CA VAL A 118 24.35 -27.53 3.16
C VAL A 118 22.88 -27.51 2.70
N ALA A 119 21.95 -27.96 3.55
CA ALA A 119 20.52 -27.94 3.28
C ALA A 119 20.00 -26.51 3.06
N ARG A 120 20.37 -25.54 3.91
CA ARG A 120 19.98 -24.12 3.74
C ARG A 120 20.50 -23.54 2.42
N ARG A 121 21.74 -23.84 2.04
CA ARG A 121 22.35 -23.35 0.79
C ARG A 121 21.78 -24.03 -0.45
N ALA A 122 21.59 -25.35 -0.41
CA ALA A 122 20.96 -26.09 -1.50
C ALA A 122 19.48 -25.71 -1.65
N LEU A 123 18.77 -25.50 -0.53
CA LEU A 123 17.42 -24.92 -0.51
C LEU A 123 17.41 -23.51 -1.13
N ALA A 124 18.39 -22.67 -0.81
CA ALA A 124 18.57 -21.35 -1.41
C ALA A 124 18.90 -21.40 -2.91
N ALA A 125 19.59 -22.44 -3.38
CA ALA A 125 19.96 -22.62 -4.78
C ALA A 125 18.81 -23.22 -5.62
N VAL A 126 17.97 -24.06 -5.02
CA VAL A 126 16.88 -24.79 -5.69
C VAL A 126 15.58 -24.01 -5.70
N LEU A 127 15.25 -23.36 -4.58
CA LEU A 127 14.03 -22.57 -4.47
C LEU A 127 13.88 -21.58 -5.62
N PRO A 128 14.92 -20.85 -6.09
CA PRO A 128 14.84 -19.88 -7.19
C PRO A 128 14.74 -20.46 -8.61
N VAL A 129 14.83 -21.78 -8.83
CA VAL A 129 14.83 -22.36 -10.19
C VAL A 129 13.43 -22.75 -10.66
N ARG A 130 12.53 -23.13 -9.74
CA ARG A 130 11.35 -23.94 -10.10
C ARG A 130 10.00 -23.25 -10.04
N GLY A 131 9.91 -22.00 -9.61
CA GLY A 131 8.60 -21.47 -9.20
C GLY A 131 8.22 -22.10 -7.88
N TRP A 132 7.74 -23.32 -7.94
CA TRP A 132 6.99 -23.96 -6.89
C TRP A 132 7.37 -25.42 -6.76
N ALA A 133 7.34 -25.94 -5.53
CA ALA A 133 7.57 -27.35 -5.26
C ALA A 133 6.81 -27.76 -4.00
N GLU A 134 6.16 -28.93 -4.09
CA GLU A 134 5.68 -29.63 -2.91
C GLU A 134 6.87 -30.08 -2.05
N VAL A 135 6.70 -30.18 -0.73
CA VAL A 135 7.79 -30.49 0.19
C VAL A 135 8.57 -31.76 -0.19
N PRO A 136 7.94 -32.88 -0.62
CA PRO A 136 8.68 -34.06 -1.09
C PRO A 136 9.51 -33.80 -2.35
N SER A 137 8.97 -33.03 -3.29
CA SER A 137 9.69 -32.64 -4.52
C SER A 137 10.83 -31.66 -4.21
N LEU A 138 10.65 -30.79 -3.22
CA LEU A 138 11.67 -29.86 -2.75
C LEU A 138 12.82 -30.59 -2.08
N CYS A 139 12.55 -31.60 -1.24
CA CYS A 139 13.57 -32.46 -0.65
C CYS A 139 14.42 -33.14 -1.72
N ARG A 140 13.79 -33.76 -2.74
CA ARG A 140 14.50 -34.41 -3.86
C ARG A 140 15.40 -33.43 -4.62
N LEU A 141 14.91 -32.25 -4.96
CA LEU A 141 15.66 -31.25 -5.73
C LEU A 141 16.82 -30.65 -4.92
N VAL A 142 16.61 -30.42 -3.61
CA VAL A 142 17.67 -29.96 -2.69
C VAL A 142 18.76 -31.03 -2.55
N ALA A 143 18.39 -32.31 -2.51
CA ALA A 143 19.34 -33.41 -2.53
C ALA A 143 20.11 -33.46 -3.86
N GLU A 144 19.45 -33.28 -5.01
CA GLU A 144 20.10 -33.23 -6.33
C GLU A 144 21.08 -32.06 -6.46
N ALA A 145 20.71 -30.87 -5.98
CA ALA A 145 21.62 -29.71 -5.98
C ALA A 145 22.80 -29.88 -5.02
N ALA A 146 22.59 -30.49 -3.85
CA ALA A 146 23.68 -30.82 -2.94
C ALA A 146 24.61 -31.88 -3.55
N ALA A 147 24.07 -32.85 -4.30
CA ALA A 147 24.85 -33.86 -5.01
C ALA A 147 25.75 -33.23 -6.09
N CYS A 148 25.31 -32.17 -6.78
CA CYS A 148 26.16 -31.39 -7.69
C CYS A 148 27.36 -30.72 -7.00
N TRP A 149 27.35 -30.59 -5.68
CA TRP A 149 28.49 -30.13 -4.86
C TRP A 149 29.26 -31.30 -4.21
N ASN A 150 28.97 -32.54 -4.59
CA ASN A 150 29.47 -33.77 -3.96
C ASN A 150 29.12 -33.86 -2.47
N ARG A 151 27.92 -33.41 -2.08
CA ARG A 151 27.41 -33.44 -0.70
C ARG A 151 26.10 -34.20 -0.59
N LEU A 152 25.83 -34.70 0.62
CA LEU A 152 24.58 -35.38 0.96
C LEU A 152 23.76 -34.54 1.95
N VAL A 153 22.44 -34.51 1.76
CA VAL A 153 21.49 -33.84 2.64
C VAL A 153 20.32 -34.78 2.90
N ARG A 154 19.85 -34.86 4.15
CA ARG A 154 18.67 -35.67 4.52
C ARG A 154 17.41 -34.81 4.43
N ASP A 155 16.29 -35.43 4.09
CA ASP A 155 14.98 -34.79 4.07
C ASP A 155 14.63 -34.01 5.36
N ALA A 156 15.05 -34.53 6.52
CA ALA A 156 14.81 -33.88 7.81
C ALA A 156 15.53 -32.52 7.91
N ASP A 157 16.76 -32.42 7.41
CA ASP A 157 17.52 -31.17 7.38
C ASP A 157 16.87 -30.14 6.45
N VAL A 158 16.33 -30.59 5.31
CA VAL A 158 15.58 -29.73 4.38
C VAL A 158 14.30 -29.20 5.03
N ARG A 159 13.52 -30.06 5.70
CA ARG A 159 12.29 -29.66 6.39
C ARG A 159 12.59 -28.69 7.55
N ALA A 160 13.65 -28.92 8.31
CA ALA A 160 14.08 -28.02 9.38
C ALA A 160 14.49 -26.64 8.84
N ALA A 161 15.27 -26.60 7.75
CA ALA A 161 15.65 -25.35 7.08
C ALA A 161 14.44 -24.59 6.51
N VAL A 162 13.48 -25.31 5.91
CA VAL A 162 12.21 -24.71 5.44
C VAL A 162 11.43 -24.10 6.61
N GLN A 163 11.33 -24.80 7.75
CA GLN A 163 10.63 -24.30 8.91
C GLN A 163 11.34 -23.09 9.56
N GLU A 164 12.67 -23.12 9.63
CA GLU A 164 13.51 -21.99 10.06
C GLU A 164 13.22 -20.74 9.21
N TRP A 165 13.17 -20.89 7.89
CA TRP A 165 12.88 -19.78 6.96
C TRP A 165 11.43 -19.29 7.06
N ARG A 166 10.46 -20.16 7.35
CA ARG A 166 9.07 -19.76 7.67
C ARG A 166 9.00 -18.95 8.96
N ASN A 167 9.66 -19.41 10.01
CA ASN A 167 9.70 -18.73 11.30
C ASN A 167 10.41 -17.36 11.21
N ALA A 168 11.44 -17.27 10.36
CA ALA A 168 12.13 -16.01 10.04
C ALA A 168 11.31 -15.08 9.11
N GLY A 169 10.10 -15.48 8.68
CA GLY A 169 9.25 -14.73 7.76
C GLY A 169 9.81 -14.63 6.34
N TRP A 170 10.80 -15.46 5.99
CA TRP A 170 11.36 -15.56 4.63
C TRP A 170 10.47 -16.40 3.72
N LEU A 171 9.56 -17.16 4.32
CA LEU A 171 8.48 -17.89 3.67
C LEU A 171 7.18 -17.50 4.37
N THR A 172 6.19 -16.98 3.64
CA THR A 172 4.91 -16.51 4.19
C THR A 172 3.74 -17.16 3.49
N ASP A 173 2.70 -17.52 4.24
CA ASP A 173 1.34 -17.73 3.70
C ASP A 173 0.53 -16.45 3.92
N GLY A 174 -0.25 -16.04 2.91
CA GLY A 174 -1.13 -14.89 3.01
C GLY A 174 -1.78 -14.58 1.67
N ALA A 175 -3.09 -14.81 1.57
CA ALA A 175 -3.90 -14.35 0.45
C ALA A 175 -4.22 -12.86 0.63
N PRO A 176 -4.03 -12.04 -0.40
CA PRO A 176 -4.69 -10.74 -0.50
C PRO A 176 -6.01 -10.86 -1.30
N VAL A 177 -6.64 -9.70 -1.51
CA VAL A 177 -7.94 -9.54 -2.20
C VAL A 177 -7.80 -9.66 -3.74
N PRO A 178 -8.66 -10.46 -4.41
CA PRO A 178 -8.63 -10.66 -5.86
C PRO A 178 -8.45 -9.39 -6.71
N GLY A 179 -7.62 -9.47 -7.74
CA GLY A 179 -7.47 -8.45 -8.78
C GLY A 179 -6.46 -7.34 -8.48
N ARG A 180 -5.76 -7.38 -7.34
CA ARG A 180 -4.85 -6.31 -6.90
C ARG A 180 -3.39 -6.58 -7.27
N TRP A 181 -2.60 -5.51 -7.43
CA TRP A 181 -1.14 -5.57 -7.53
C TRP A 181 -0.51 -5.15 -6.22
N LEU A 182 0.46 -5.91 -5.75
CA LEU A 182 1.13 -5.68 -4.48
C LEU A 182 2.65 -5.72 -4.63
N LEU A 183 3.33 -4.90 -3.84
CA LEU A 183 4.78 -4.97 -3.71
C LEU A 183 5.18 -6.26 -2.97
N ASN A 184 6.04 -7.04 -3.61
CA ASN A 184 6.68 -8.19 -2.98
C ASN A 184 7.84 -7.74 -2.06
N PRO A 185 8.52 -8.66 -1.34
CA PRO A 185 9.57 -8.29 -0.39
C PRO A 185 10.69 -7.43 -0.99
N LEU A 186 11.12 -7.70 -2.23
CA LEU A 186 12.10 -6.83 -2.87
C LEU A 186 11.50 -5.50 -3.30
N GLY A 187 10.33 -5.48 -3.93
CA GLY A 187 9.66 -4.25 -4.32
C GLY A 187 9.50 -3.29 -3.13
N ARG A 188 9.19 -3.82 -1.94
CA ARG A 188 9.13 -3.03 -0.69
C ARG A 188 10.49 -2.50 -0.24
N ARG A 189 11.55 -3.31 -0.30
CA ARG A 189 12.93 -2.86 0.00
C ARG A 189 13.39 -1.78 -0.98
N SER A 190 13.00 -1.92 -2.24
CA SER A 190 13.28 -0.96 -3.31
C SER A 190 12.56 0.34 -3.08
N ALA A 191 11.27 0.25 -2.80
CA ALA A 191 10.49 1.43 -2.53
C ALA A 191 10.97 2.18 -1.26
N ARG A 192 11.38 1.46 -0.21
CA ARG A 192 12.02 2.10 0.95
C ARG A 192 13.35 2.78 0.60
N SER A 193 14.14 2.17 -0.28
CA SER A 193 15.42 2.76 -0.70
C SER A 193 15.20 4.04 -1.50
N ILE A 194 14.21 4.06 -2.39
CA ILE A 194 13.80 5.25 -3.14
C ILE A 194 13.24 6.30 -2.18
N ALA A 195 12.30 5.94 -1.30
CA ALA A 195 11.71 6.83 -0.31
C ALA A 195 12.78 7.56 0.52
N ASN A 196 13.79 6.83 1.00
CA ASN A 196 14.91 7.41 1.73
C ASN A 196 15.78 8.32 0.85
N ALA A 197 16.02 7.93 -0.41
CA ALA A 197 16.85 8.70 -1.33
C ALA A 197 16.18 10.00 -1.81
N THR A 198 14.86 9.97 -2.01
CA THR A 198 14.09 11.10 -2.55
C THR A 198 13.33 11.88 -1.47
N GLY A 199 13.42 11.49 -0.20
CA GLY A 199 12.65 12.09 0.91
C GLY A 199 11.13 11.87 0.81
N THR A 200 10.67 10.88 0.05
CA THR A 200 9.23 10.60 -0.14
C THR A 200 8.73 9.58 0.87
N ALA A 201 7.41 9.54 1.10
CA ALA A 201 6.84 8.52 1.97
C ALA A 201 6.98 7.12 1.34
N PRO A 202 7.42 6.10 2.09
CA PRO A 202 7.50 4.75 1.56
C PRO A 202 6.09 4.17 1.34
N PRO A 203 5.88 3.33 0.31
CA PRO A 203 4.65 2.57 0.13
C PRO A 203 4.22 1.85 1.40
N ARG A 204 2.94 2.00 1.73
CA ARG A 204 2.34 1.34 2.89
C ARG A 204 2.33 -0.17 2.66
N ARG A 205 2.36 -0.90 3.77
CA ARG A 205 2.08 -2.34 3.72
C ARG A 205 0.58 -2.51 3.47
N PRO A 206 0.17 -3.41 2.56
CA PRO A 206 -1.23 -3.77 2.40
C PRO A 206 -1.80 -4.18 3.76
N ARG A 207 -2.96 -3.64 4.13
CA ARG A 207 -3.68 -4.03 5.34
C ARG A 207 -4.85 -4.93 4.92
N GLN A 208 -5.17 -5.92 5.75
CA GLN A 208 -6.43 -6.68 5.66
C GLN A 208 -7.53 -5.87 6.34
N GLN A 209 -7.79 -4.64 5.90
CA GLN A 209 -9.04 -3.99 6.27
C GLN A 209 -10.19 -4.77 5.61
N ASP A 210 -11.38 -4.69 6.20
CA ASP A 210 -12.59 -5.32 5.64
C ASP A 210 -12.67 -4.99 4.15
N GLU A 211 -12.80 -6.01 3.29
CA GLU A 211 -12.71 -5.82 1.84
C GLU A 211 -13.72 -4.80 1.34
N GLU A 212 -14.88 -4.75 1.98
CA GLU A 212 -15.93 -3.80 1.63
C GLU A 212 -15.52 -2.36 1.95
N HIS A 213 -14.92 -2.14 3.10
CA HIS A 213 -14.41 -0.85 3.52
C HIS A 213 -13.32 -0.34 2.54
N ASP A 214 -12.38 -1.21 2.17
CA ASP A 214 -11.35 -0.89 1.18
C ASP A 214 -11.94 -0.53 -0.18
N ARG A 215 -12.95 -1.30 -0.64
CA ARG A 215 -13.63 -1.04 -1.92
C ARG A 215 -14.38 0.28 -1.86
N LEU A 216 -15.05 0.57 -0.76
CA LEU A 216 -15.81 1.80 -0.56
C LEU A 216 -14.88 3.02 -0.57
N LEU A 217 -13.77 2.95 0.17
CA LEU A 217 -12.77 4.02 0.23
C LEU A 217 -12.10 4.23 -1.13
N THR A 218 -11.70 3.16 -1.81
CA THR A 218 -11.08 3.24 -3.14
C THR A 218 -12.04 3.79 -4.18
N ASN A 219 -13.30 3.35 -4.18
CA ASN A 219 -14.33 3.89 -5.09
C ASN A 219 -14.56 5.38 -4.83
N THR A 220 -14.60 5.79 -3.56
CA THR A 220 -14.70 7.20 -3.17
C THR A 220 -13.55 8.01 -3.74
N VAL A 221 -12.30 7.60 -3.50
CA VAL A 221 -11.13 8.32 -4.02
C VAL A 221 -11.12 8.36 -5.54
N ARG A 222 -11.52 7.29 -6.23
CA ARG A 222 -11.63 7.28 -7.71
C ARG A 222 -12.64 8.29 -8.23
N ARG A 223 -13.80 8.41 -7.57
CA ARG A 223 -14.84 9.40 -7.94
C ARG A 223 -14.34 10.81 -7.70
N LEU A 224 -13.65 11.03 -6.59
CA LEU A 224 -13.02 12.31 -6.29
C LEU A 224 -11.92 12.67 -7.28
N LEU A 225 -11.04 11.74 -7.63
CA LEU A 225 -9.99 11.94 -8.64
C LEU A 225 -10.57 12.33 -10.00
N ALA A 226 -11.72 11.78 -10.39
CA ALA A 226 -12.38 12.12 -11.64
C ALA A 226 -12.85 13.58 -11.72
N VAL A 227 -13.17 14.21 -10.58
CA VAL A 227 -13.58 15.63 -10.50
C VAL A 227 -12.46 16.56 -10.03
N ARG A 228 -11.46 16.00 -9.32
CA ARG A 228 -10.32 16.71 -8.74
C ARG A 228 -9.04 15.87 -8.94
N PRO A 229 -8.42 15.91 -10.13
CA PRO A 229 -7.16 15.22 -10.40
C PRO A 229 -6.02 15.63 -9.46
N GLY A 230 -6.04 16.88 -8.97
CA GLY A 230 -5.05 17.43 -8.04
C GLY A 230 -4.97 16.75 -6.68
N LEU A 231 -5.87 15.80 -6.37
CA LEU A 231 -5.82 15.01 -5.14
C LEU A 231 -4.62 14.04 -5.10
N VAL A 232 -4.08 13.67 -6.26
CA VAL A 232 -2.88 12.83 -6.36
C VAL A 232 -1.72 13.51 -5.63
N GLY A 233 -1.19 12.86 -4.60
CA GLY A 233 -0.06 13.38 -3.82
C GLY A 233 -0.44 14.15 -2.55
N VAL A 234 -1.70 14.59 -2.38
CA VAL A 234 -2.13 15.36 -1.19
C VAL A 234 -3.09 14.62 -0.27
N VAL A 235 -3.95 13.75 -0.81
CA VAL A 235 -4.84 12.94 0.04
C VAL A 235 -4.01 11.95 0.87
N ARG A 236 -4.42 11.76 2.13
CA ARG A 236 -3.77 10.89 3.11
C ARG A 236 -4.76 9.84 3.57
N ILE A 237 -4.41 8.57 3.45
CA ILE A 237 -5.29 7.45 3.79
C ILE A 237 -4.81 6.77 5.07
N ALA A 238 -5.70 6.59 6.04
CA ALA A 238 -5.48 5.88 7.30
C ALA A 238 -4.14 6.24 7.97
N ARG A 239 -3.84 7.55 8.01
CA ARG A 239 -2.64 8.10 8.62
C ARG A 239 -2.95 8.54 10.05
N ARG A 240 -1.99 8.36 10.95
CA ARG A 240 -2.10 8.91 12.30
C ARG A 240 -1.97 10.41 12.22
N CYS A 241 -2.96 11.12 12.71
CA CYS A 241 -3.00 12.56 12.79
C CYS A 241 -2.79 12.93 14.27
N PRO A 242 -1.62 13.48 14.63
CA PRO A 242 -1.38 13.90 16.01
C PRO A 242 -2.36 15.02 16.36
N VAL A 243 -2.87 14.99 17.59
CA VAL A 243 -3.77 16.01 18.12
C VAL A 243 -2.98 16.80 19.14
N ALA A 244 -2.53 17.99 18.75
CA ALA A 244 -1.90 18.90 19.68
C ALA A 244 -2.91 19.30 20.78
N GLY A 245 -2.54 19.16 22.05
CA GLY A 245 -3.36 19.60 23.18
C GLY A 245 -4.24 18.53 23.88
N LEU A 246 -4.38 17.32 23.34
CA LEU A 246 -5.06 16.22 24.05
C LEU A 246 -4.07 15.48 24.97
N GLY A 247 -4.35 15.46 26.28
CA GLY A 247 -3.59 14.64 27.24
C GLY A 247 -3.76 13.13 26.97
N GLY A 248 -2.67 12.42 26.66
CA GLY A 248 -2.66 10.97 26.36
C GLY A 248 -1.94 10.63 25.05
N PRO A 249 -2.08 9.40 24.50
CA PRO A 249 -1.61 9.09 23.15
C PRO A 249 -2.52 9.78 22.11
N GLY A 250 -2.39 11.10 22.01
CA GLY A 250 -3.24 12.01 21.24
C GLY A 250 -3.03 11.90 19.74
N TRP A 251 -3.64 10.90 19.11
CA TRP A 251 -3.73 10.80 17.66
C TRP A 251 -5.06 10.16 17.25
N ILE A 252 -5.57 10.56 16.08
CA ILE A 252 -6.65 9.84 15.40
C ILE A 252 -6.17 9.21 14.10
N VAL A 253 -6.96 8.32 13.52
CA VAL A 253 -6.70 7.76 12.19
C VAL A 253 -7.97 7.88 11.38
N PRO A 254 -8.16 8.98 10.62
CA PRO A 254 -9.25 9.06 9.68
C PRO A 254 -9.01 8.07 8.55
N ASP A 255 -10.06 7.50 7.97
CA ASP A 255 -9.88 6.57 6.84
C ASP A 255 -9.26 7.28 5.64
N ALA A 256 -9.66 8.52 5.33
CA ALA A 256 -8.88 9.44 4.53
C ALA A 256 -9.07 10.91 4.94
N ALA A 257 -8.11 11.76 4.61
CA ALA A 257 -8.19 13.21 4.80
C ALA A 257 -7.48 13.97 3.68
N VAL A 258 -7.98 15.16 3.37
CA VAL A 258 -7.38 16.10 2.41
C VAL A 258 -7.77 17.53 2.77
N GLY A 259 -6.81 18.45 2.67
CA GLY A 259 -7.08 19.88 2.79
C GLY A 259 -7.44 20.51 1.45
N PHE A 260 -8.17 21.60 1.48
CA PHE A 260 -8.48 22.44 0.32
C PHE A 260 -8.27 23.89 0.69
N ARG A 261 -7.56 24.62 -0.16
CA ARG A 261 -7.52 26.09 -0.11
C ARG A 261 -8.65 26.62 -0.98
N CYS A 262 -9.63 27.26 -0.36
CA CYS A 262 -10.78 27.89 -1.04
C CYS A 262 -10.64 29.42 -0.97
N GLU A 263 -11.49 30.15 -1.71
CA GLU A 263 -11.47 31.62 -1.69
C GLU A 263 -11.79 32.20 -0.31
N ASP A 264 -12.69 31.55 0.43
CA ASP A 264 -13.17 31.98 1.74
C ASP A 264 -12.43 31.35 2.91
N GLY A 265 -11.38 30.56 2.65
CA GLY A 265 -10.55 29.97 3.70
C GLY A 265 -10.08 28.54 3.40
N ASP A 266 -9.16 28.07 4.24
CA ASP A 266 -8.69 26.68 4.18
C ASP A 266 -9.74 25.75 4.84
N ARG A 267 -10.07 24.65 4.16
CA ARG A 267 -11.02 23.62 4.61
C ARG A 267 -10.31 22.28 4.70
N VAL A 268 -10.77 21.40 5.58
CA VAL A 268 -10.30 20.01 5.61
C VAL A 268 -11.47 19.04 5.48
N LEU A 269 -11.39 18.20 4.46
CA LEU A 269 -12.29 17.08 4.25
C LEU A 269 -11.70 15.84 4.94
N VAL A 270 -12.46 15.29 5.88
CA VAL A 270 -12.25 13.95 6.44
C VAL A 270 -13.26 13.00 5.82
N ILE A 271 -12.79 11.86 5.33
CA ILE A 271 -13.61 10.80 4.74
C ILE A 271 -13.55 9.61 5.71
N GLU A 272 -14.72 9.20 6.19
CA GLU A 272 -14.88 8.01 7.02
C GLU A 272 -15.69 6.98 6.23
N ALA A 273 -15.07 5.85 5.92
CA ALA A 273 -15.71 4.78 5.18
C ALA A 273 -16.41 3.84 6.17
N GLU A 274 -17.72 3.68 6.02
CA GLU A 274 -18.50 2.84 6.90
C GLU A 274 -17.96 1.40 6.94
N ARG A 275 -17.91 0.83 8.15
CA ARG A 275 -17.72 -0.60 8.39
C ARG A 275 -19.07 -1.23 8.71
N HIS A 276 -19.35 -2.43 8.22
CA HIS A 276 -20.62 -3.10 8.44
C HIS A 276 -21.03 -3.12 9.94
N GLY A 277 -22.09 -2.40 10.29
CA GLY A 277 -22.98 -2.78 11.39
C GLY A 277 -22.84 -2.17 12.78
N ARG A 278 -22.23 -0.99 13.01
CA ARG A 278 -22.29 -0.34 14.36
C ARG A 278 -22.43 1.19 14.33
N TYR A 279 -23.66 1.68 14.51
CA TYR A 279 -23.96 3.12 14.61
C TYR A 279 -23.26 3.79 15.80
N ASP A 280 -23.11 3.10 16.93
CA ASP A 280 -22.37 3.61 18.09
C ASP A 280 -20.90 3.92 17.76
N GLY A 281 -20.30 3.11 16.89
CA GLY A 281 -18.93 3.31 16.43
C GLY A 281 -18.81 4.60 15.60
N LEU A 282 -19.78 4.85 14.74
CA LEU A 282 -19.87 6.08 13.96
C LEU A 282 -20.03 7.30 14.88
N VAL A 283 -21.01 7.28 15.78
CA VAL A 283 -21.27 8.38 16.73
C VAL A 283 -20.02 8.69 17.55
N ARG A 284 -19.39 7.68 18.13
CA ARG A 284 -18.16 7.85 18.91
C ARG A 284 -17.04 8.49 18.09
N HIS A 285 -16.87 8.06 16.84
CA HIS A 285 -15.82 8.59 15.96
C HIS A 285 -16.10 10.03 15.52
N ILE A 286 -17.35 10.37 15.22
CA ILE A 286 -17.76 11.75 14.93
C ILE A 286 -17.54 12.66 16.14
N ARG A 287 -17.86 12.20 17.36
CA ARG A 287 -17.55 12.94 18.60
C ARG A 287 -16.04 13.17 18.77
N GLN A 288 -15.23 12.18 18.43
CA GLN A 288 -13.77 12.32 18.47
C GLN A 288 -13.30 13.35 17.44
N LEU A 289 -13.74 13.27 16.18
CA LEU A 289 -13.42 14.24 15.14
C LEU A 289 -13.87 15.66 15.50
N ARG A 290 -15.03 15.80 16.16
CA ARG A 290 -15.50 17.09 16.68
C ARG A 290 -14.50 17.72 17.62
N GLN A 291 -13.97 16.96 18.58
CA GLN A 291 -12.95 17.46 19.50
C GLN A 291 -11.69 17.93 18.76
N LEU A 292 -11.36 17.31 17.61
CA LEU A 292 -10.20 17.73 16.82
C LEU A 292 -10.43 19.00 16.02
N ALA A 293 -11.68 19.24 15.62
CA ALA A 293 -12.03 20.43 14.86
C ALA A 293 -11.66 21.70 15.64
N GLU A 294 -11.68 21.66 16.97
CA GLU A 294 -11.24 22.76 17.86
C GLU A 294 -9.74 23.07 17.73
N PHE A 295 -8.92 22.06 17.44
CA PHE A 295 -7.46 22.18 17.33
C PHE A 295 -6.97 22.24 15.89
N CYS A 296 -7.89 22.17 14.92
CA CYS A 296 -7.57 22.22 13.51
C CYS A 296 -7.30 23.68 13.10
N PRO A 297 -6.13 23.99 12.51
CA PRO A 297 -5.82 25.35 12.06
C PRO A 297 -6.66 25.80 10.85
N ALA A 298 -7.35 24.86 10.19
CA ALA A 298 -8.25 25.17 9.09
C ALA A 298 -9.53 25.87 9.58
N GLU A 299 -10.12 26.67 8.70
CA GLU A 299 -11.32 27.44 9.01
C GLU A 299 -12.57 26.58 9.10
N THR A 300 -12.62 25.44 8.40
CA THR A 300 -13.74 24.51 8.48
C THR A 300 -13.28 23.06 8.33
N MET A 301 -13.76 22.18 9.21
CA MET A 301 -13.63 20.74 9.10
C MET A 301 -14.95 20.12 8.62
N GLN A 302 -14.88 19.38 7.52
CA GLN A 302 -16.01 18.73 6.89
C GLN A 302 -15.81 17.22 6.91
N VAL A 303 -16.78 16.47 7.43
CA VAL A 303 -16.71 15.01 7.56
C VAL A 303 -17.73 14.36 6.63
N ALA A 304 -17.23 13.63 5.63
CA ALA A 304 -18.02 12.79 4.76
C ALA A 304 -18.01 11.35 5.29
N VAL A 305 -19.13 10.92 5.87
CA VAL A 305 -19.37 9.51 6.21
C VAL A 305 -19.86 8.82 4.95
N VAL A 306 -18.96 8.09 4.29
CA VAL A 306 -19.26 7.43 3.03
C VAL A 306 -19.76 6.02 3.29
N CYS A 307 -20.93 5.73 2.77
CA CYS A 307 -21.61 4.44 2.89
C CYS A 307 -22.00 3.89 1.52
N SER A 308 -22.24 2.59 1.44
CA SER A 308 -22.76 1.96 0.21
C SER A 308 -24.20 2.40 -0.08
N ARG A 309 -25.00 2.65 0.97
CA ARG A 309 -26.39 3.12 0.89
C ARG A 309 -26.72 4.06 2.05
N ARG A 310 -27.35 5.20 1.76
CA ARG A 310 -27.90 6.09 2.80
C ARG A 310 -29.14 5.44 3.41
N THR A 311 -29.14 5.23 4.73
CA THR A 311 -30.30 4.67 5.46
C THR A 311 -30.80 5.67 6.50
N PRO A 312 -32.11 5.68 6.85
CA PRO A 312 -32.64 6.57 7.88
C PRO A 312 -31.92 6.44 9.22
N GLY A 313 -31.58 5.21 9.65
CA GLY A 313 -30.85 4.98 10.90
C GLY A 313 -29.46 5.62 10.93
N ARG A 314 -28.75 5.67 9.78
CA ARG A 314 -27.45 6.36 9.69
C ARG A 314 -27.59 7.87 9.77
N LEU A 315 -28.60 8.40 9.09
CA LEU A 315 -28.90 9.83 9.13
C LEU A 315 -29.27 10.26 10.55
N ALA A 316 -30.10 9.46 11.24
CA ALA A 316 -30.45 9.68 12.64
C ALA A 316 -29.20 9.64 13.55
N ALA A 317 -28.38 8.59 13.46
CA ALA A 317 -27.17 8.47 14.28
C ALA A 317 -26.19 9.64 14.08
N LEU A 318 -26.01 10.10 12.83
CA LEU A 318 -25.19 11.29 12.58
C LEU A 318 -25.84 12.55 13.14
N SER A 319 -27.14 12.72 12.94
CA SER A 319 -27.89 13.85 13.48
C SER A 319 -27.79 13.93 15.00
N ASP A 320 -27.88 12.80 15.70
CA ASP A 320 -27.75 12.72 17.15
C ASP A 320 -26.35 13.17 17.60
N ALA A 321 -25.30 12.72 16.91
CA ALA A 321 -23.92 13.15 17.18
C ALA A 321 -23.71 14.66 16.93
N LEU A 322 -24.45 15.23 15.99
CA LEU A 322 -24.44 16.66 15.64
C LEU A 322 -25.43 17.52 16.44
N ALA A 323 -26.30 16.92 17.26
CA ALA A 323 -27.22 17.66 18.12
C ALA A 323 -26.60 17.96 19.50
N GLU A 324 -25.43 17.38 19.80
CA GLU A 324 -24.77 17.53 21.09
C GLU A 324 -24.24 18.95 21.34
N PRO A 325 -24.33 19.46 22.58
CA PRO A 325 -23.80 20.77 22.93
C PRO A 325 -22.30 20.90 22.67
N GLY A 326 -21.86 22.10 22.28
CA GLY A 326 -20.44 22.42 22.11
C GLY A 326 -19.85 22.03 20.76
N ILE A 327 -20.66 21.97 19.69
CA ILE A 327 -20.12 21.79 18.34
C ILE A 327 -19.51 23.11 17.87
N PRO A 328 -18.23 23.13 17.47
CA PRO A 328 -17.64 24.30 16.85
C PRO A 328 -18.44 24.65 15.59
N TYR A 329 -18.76 25.93 15.39
CA TYR A 329 -19.45 26.42 14.18
C TYR A 329 -18.74 26.05 12.87
N ARG A 330 -17.46 25.66 12.97
CA ARG A 330 -16.56 25.23 11.90
C ARG A 330 -16.61 23.73 11.59
N PHE A 331 -17.49 22.95 12.24
CA PHE A 331 -17.59 21.50 12.03
C PHE A 331 -18.89 21.13 11.32
N GLN A 332 -18.77 20.43 10.19
CA GLN A 332 -19.91 19.92 9.42
C GLN A 332 -19.71 18.43 9.14
N ALA A 333 -20.79 17.65 9.14
CA ALA A 333 -20.73 16.25 8.77
C ALA A 333 -21.96 15.82 7.97
N VAL A 334 -21.79 14.87 7.06
CA VAL A 334 -22.88 14.32 6.24
C VAL A 334 -22.71 12.83 5.98
N VAL A 335 -23.82 12.09 5.94
CA VAL A 335 -23.86 10.73 5.41
C VAL A 335 -24.10 10.79 3.90
N THR A 336 -23.14 10.32 3.13
CA THR A 336 -23.16 10.35 1.67
C THR A 336 -22.71 9.03 1.06
N THR A 337 -22.71 8.94 -0.26
CA THR A 337 -22.20 7.80 -1.02
C THR A 337 -21.03 8.25 -1.90
N PRO A 338 -20.20 7.34 -2.42
CA PRO A 338 -19.12 7.71 -3.34
C PRO A 338 -19.61 8.49 -4.57
N VAL A 339 -20.85 8.24 -4.99
CA VAL A 339 -21.47 8.89 -6.17
C VAL A 339 -21.93 10.31 -5.84
N LEU A 340 -22.45 10.54 -4.64
CA LEU A 340 -23.00 11.84 -4.24
C LEU A 340 -21.94 12.79 -3.65
N LEU A 341 -20.81 12.26 -3.18
CA LEU A 341 -19.75 13.06 -2.57
C LEU A 341 -19.23 14.21 -3.47
N PRO A 342 -18.98 14.04 -4.78
CA PRO A 342 -18.56 15.16 -5.63
C PRO A 342 -19.52 16.35 -5.63
N ARG A 343 -20.83 16.11 -5.63
CA ARG A 343 -21.83 17.18 -5.54
C ARG A 343 -21.81 17.82 -4.15
N GLN A 344 -21.69 17.01 -3.11
CA GLN A 344 -21.59 17.49 -1.74
C GLN A 344 -20.40 18.43 -1.52
N LEU A 345 -19.27 18.21 -2.22
CA LEU A 345 -18.13 19.12 -2.16
C LEU A 345 -18.48 20.53 -2.67
N LEU A 346 -19.28 20.62 -3.75
CA LEU A 346 -19.76 21.90 -4.27
C LEU A 346 -20.70 22.59 -3.28
N ASP A 347 -21.64 21.85 -2.70
CA ASP A 347 -22.55 22.37 -1.65
C ASP A 347 -21.77 22.87 -0.43
N TRP A 348 -20.56 22.34 -0.23
CA TRP A 348 -19.60 22.70 0.80
C TRP A 348 -18.60 23.77 0.37
N GLY A 349 -18.79 24.44 -0.76
CA GLY A 349 -17.90 25.52 -1.22
C GLY A 349 -16.50 25.04 -1.66
N ILE A 350 -16.32 23.73 -1.87
CA ILE A 350 -15.10 23.16 -2.48
C ILE A 350 -15.37 23.00 -3.98
N ASP A 351 -15.34 24.13 -4.68
CA ASP A 351 -15.62 24.23 -6.11
C ASP A 351 -14.37 23.98 -6.98
N GLY A 352 -14.48 24.31 -8.27
CA GLY A 352 -13.44 24.06 -9.27
C GLY A 352 -12.13 24.80 -9.01
N ASP A 353 -12.20 25.91 -8.28
CA ASP A 353 -11.07 26.79 -8.00
C ASP A 353 -10.37 26.41 -6.69
N ALA A 354 -11.03 25.62 -5.84
CA ALA A 354 -10.43 25.07 -4.64
C ALA A 354 -9.20 24.19 -4.93
N VAL A 355 -8.05 24.58 -4.38
CA VAL A 355 -6.77 23.89 -4.60
C VAL A 355 -6.54 22.82 -3.54
N PRO A 356 -6.39 21.54 -3.90
CA PRO A 356 -6.05 20.49 -2.95
C PRO A 356 -4.68 20.72 -2.30
N ILE A 357 -4.62 20.64 -0.97
CA ILE A 357 -3.40 20.78 -0.17
C ILE A 357 -3.26 19.61 0.81
N PRO A 358 -2.03 19.29 1.27
CA PRO A 358 -1.86 18.33 2.35
C PRO A 358 -2.71 18.74 3.56
N PRO A 359 -3.34 17.79 4.27
CA PRO A 359 -4.00 18.12 5.52
C PRO A 359 -3.00 18.72 6.52
N PRO A 360 -3.41 19.66 7.38
CA PRO A 360 -2.49 20.49 8.15
C PRO A 360 -1.86 19.80 9.39
N TRP A 361 -1.95 18.47 9.49
CA TRP A 361 -1.52 17.67 10.65
C TRP A 361 -0.65 16.47 10.30
#